data_AF-A0A658K0I0-F1
#
_entry.id   AF-A0A658K0I0-F1
#
_cell.length_a   1.000
_cell.length_b   1.000
_cell.length_c   1.000
_cell.angle_alpha   90.00
_cell.angle_beta   90.00
_cell.angle_gamma   90.00
#
_symmetry.space_group_name_H-M   'P 1'
#
loop_
_entity.id
_entity.type
_entity.pdbx_description
1 polymer ?
#
loop_
_entity_poly.entity_id
_entity_poly.type
_entity_poly.pdbx_seq_one_letter_code
_entity_poly.pdbx_strand_id
1 'polypeptide(L)' 'MATICRTSDGDLLDTICHQYYGHLNGSVEAVLDVNQGLADEPQPYRAGVQILLPDLLTQTEEVIQLWG' A
#
# COMPACT_ATOMS: atom_id res chain seq x y z
N MET A 1 8.24 -11.88 2.62
CA MET A 1 9.24 -11.55 1.56
C MET A 1 8.77 -10.28 0.88
N ALA A 2 9.64 -9.29 0.66
CA ALA A 2 9.24 -8.04 0.02
C ALA A 2 8.78 -8.30 -1.42
N THR A 3 7.59 -7.81 -1.79
CA THR A 3 7.01 -7.98 -3.12
C THR A 3 7.19 -6.69 -3.91
N ILE A 4 7.70 -6.77 -5.14
CA ILE A 4 7.80 -5.59 -6.01
C ILE A 4 6.56 -5.52 -6.88
N CYS A 5 5.80 -4.44 -6.74
CA CYS A 5 4.66 -4.13 -7.59
C CYS A 5 5.09 -3.11 -8.66
N ARG A 6 4.44 -3.17 -9.83
CA ARG A 6 4.61 -2.18 -10.89
C ARG A 6 3.30 -1.44 -11.10
N THR A 7 3.32 -0.13 -10.97
CA THR A 7 2.14 0.72 -11.20
C THR A 7 1.74 0.72 -12.67
N SER A 8 0.46 0.95 -12.90
CA SER A 8 -0.16 1.35 -14.16
C SER A 8 -0.46 2.84 -14.15
N ASP A 9 -0.88 3.38 -15.29
CA ASP A 9 -1.23 4.80 -15.39
C ASP A 9 -2.50 5.09 -14.58
N GLY A 10 -2.42 6.07 -13.68
CA GLY A 10 -3.54 6.42 -12.80
C GLY A 10 -3.58 5.69 -11.47
N ASP A 11 -2.60 4.82 -11.18
CA ASP A 11 -2.55 4.12 -9.90
C ASP A 11 -2.25 5.08 -8.73
N LEU A 12 -2.88 4.81 -7.59
CA LEU A 12 -2.69 5.55 -6.35
C LEU A 12 -2.03 4.64 -5.31
N LEU A 13 -1.13 5.21 -4.50
CA LEU A 13 -0.43 4.44 -3.46
C LEU A 13 -1.43 3.79 -2.49
N ASP A 14 -2.42 4.57 -2.08
CA ASP A 14 -3.46 4.19 -1.14
C ASP A 14 -4.27 2.99 -1.67
N THR A 15 -4.71 3.05 -2.94
CA THR A 15 -5.43 1.96 -3.60
C THR A 15 -4.58 0.67 -3.65
N ILE A 16 -3.30 0.78 -4.02
CA ILE A 16 -2.40 -0.38 -4.07
C ILE A 16 -2.24 -0.98 -2.66
N CYS A 17 -2.02 -0.14 -1.65
CA CYS A 17 -1.87 -0.59 -0.26
C CYS A 17 -3.14 -1.29 0.23
N HIS A 18 -4.32 -0.69 0.01
CA HIS A 18 -5.60 -1.27 0.38
C HIS A 18 -5.85 -2.60 -0.34
N GLN A 19 -5.52 -2.70 -1.63
CA GLN A 19 -5.78 -3.89 -2.44
C GLN A 19 -4.81 -5.04 -2.11
N TYR A 20 -3.58 -4.73 -1.68
CA TYR A 20 -2.58 -5.73 -1.30
C TYR A 20 -2.68 -6.15 0.17
N TYR A 21 -2.81 -5.19 1.10
CA TYR A 21 -2.83 -5.44 2.55
C TYR A 21 -4.24 -5.57 3.13
N GLY A 22 -5.28 -5.12 2.42
CA GLY A 22 -6.66 -5.07 2.93
C GLY A 22 -6.93 -3.90 3.89
N HIS A 23 -5.90 -3.15 4.28
CA HIS A 23 -5.99 -1.99 5.15
C HIS A 23 -4.95 -0.94 4.80
N LEU A 24 -5.23 0.30 5.21
CA LEU A 24 -4.34 1.45 5.02
C LEU A 24 -3.57 1.82 6.28
N ASN A 25 -4.05 1.38 7.46
CA ASN A 25 -3.49 1.75 8.74
C ASN A 25 -2.03 1.28 8.87
N GLY A 26 -1.08 2.22 8.83
CA GLY A 26 0.36 1.93 8.88
C GLY A 26 0.93 1.31 7.61
N SER A 27 0.11 1.05 6.58
CA SER A 27 0.56 0.40 5.34
C SER A 27 1.27 1.37 4.43
N VAL A 28 0.70 2.57 4.26
CA VAL A 28 1.23 3.59 3.37
C VAL A 28 2.57 4.10 3.90
N GLU A 29 2.65 4.38 5.20
CA GLU A 29 3.87 4.85 5.86
C GLU A 29 4.99 3.82 5.75
N ALA A 30 4.70 2.53 5.95
CA ALA A 30 5.69 1.48 5.83
C ALA A 30 6.19 1.33 4.39
N VAL A 31 5.31 1.48 3.39
CA VAL A 31 5.72 1.48 1.98
C VAL A 31 6.59 2.71 1.69
N LEU A 32 6.22 3.90 2.15
CA LEU A 32 7.02 5.12 1.93
C LEU A 32 8.38 5.08 2.62
N ASP A 33 8.48 4.47 3.81
CA ASP A 33 9.74 4.33 4.55
C ASP A 33 10.78 3.54 3.74
N VAL A 34 10.35 2.44 3.12
CA VAL A 34 11.25 1.59 2.32
C VAL A 34 11.44 2.12 0.89
N ASN A 35 10.50 2.90 0.35
CA ASN A 35 10.58 3.51 -0.97
C ASN A 35 10.93 5.00 -0.88
N GLN A 36 12.17 5.30 -0.48
CA GLN A 36 12.69 6.66 -0.42
C GLN A 36 12.55 7.35 -1.80
N GLY A 37 11.90 8.53 -1.81
CA GLY A 37 11.62 9.30 -3.02
C GLY A 37 10.27 9.01 -3.69
N LEU A 38 9.56 7.94 -3.29
CA LEU A 38 8.22 7.64 -3.83
C LEU A 38 7.17 8.68 -3.46
N ALA A 39 7.34 9.36 -2.31
CA ALA A 39 6.48 10.45 -1.88
C ALA A 39 6.64 11.74 -2.72
N ASP A 40 7.77 11.90 -3.40
CA ASP A 40 8.04 13.06 -4.25
C ASP A 40 7.45 12.87 -5.66
N GLU A 41 7.25 11.62 -6.09
CA GLU A 41 6.58 11.33 -7.36
C GLU A 41 5.12 11.79 -7.28
N PRO A 42 4.65 12.57 -8.28
CA PRO A 42 3.27 13.06 -8.30
C PRO A 42 2.29 11.90 -8.44
N GLN A 43 1.27 11.92 -7.60
CA GLN A 43 0.12 11.02 -7.71
C GLN A 43 -1.01 11.69 -8.52
N PRO A 44 -1.71 10.97 -9.42
CA PRO A 44 -1.63 9.53 -9.69
C PRO A 44 -0.33 9.12 -10.39
N TYR A 45 0.19 7.93 -10.06
CA TYR A 45 1.43 7.44 -10.63
C TYR A 45 1.29 7.16 -12.13
N ARG A 46 2.38 7.43 -12.85
CA ARG A 46 2.57 6.94 -14.22
C ARG A 46 2.73 5.42 -14.23
N ALA A 47 2.43 4.80 -15.37
CA ALA A 47 2.74 3.40 -15.57
C ALA A 47 4.25 3.14 -15.47
N GLY A 48 4.63 2.04 -14.80
CA GLY A 48 6.00 1.56 -14.73
C GLY A 48 6.79 1.95 -13.49
N VAL A 49 6.20 2.65 -12.51
CA VAL A 49 6.85 2.90 -11.22
C VAL A 49 6.95 1.58 -10.46
N GLN A 50 8.14 1.27 -9.96
CA GLN A 50 8.38 0.08 -9.14
C GLN A 50 8.24 0.46 -7.67
N ILE A 51 7.28 -0.16 -6.99
CA ILE A 51 7.01 0.05 -5.57
C ILE A 51 7.33 -1.23 -4.84
N LEU A 52 8.23 -1.15 -3.86
CA LEU A 52 8.55 -2.27 -2.98
C LEU A 52 7.55 -2.33 -1.83
N LEU A 53 6.72 -3.36 -1.82
CA LEU A 53 5.75 -3.64 -0.77
C LEU A 53 6.43 -4.49 0.32
N PRO A 54 6.69 -3.93 1.52
CA PRO A 54 7.25 -4.70 2.62
C PRO A 54 6.24 -5.73 3.14
N ASP A 55 6.72 -6.73 3.87
CA ASP A 55 5.86 -7.71 4.52
C ASP A 55 5.23 -7.04 5.75
N LEU A 56 3.95 -6.67 5.64
CA LEU A 56 3.18 -6.14 6.77
C LEU A 56 2.32 -7.26 7.32
N LEU A 57 2.36 -7.41 8.64
CA LEU A 57 1.45 -8.30 9.33
C LEU A 57 0.05 -7.71 9.16
N THR A 58 -0.75 -8.35 8.31
CA THR A 58 -2.16 -7.99 8.14
C THR A 58 -2.83 -8.15 9.49
N GLN A 59 -3.24 -7.03 10.08
CA GLN A 59 -4.08 -7.09 11.27
C GLN A 59 -5.41 -7.69 10.81
N THR A 60 -5.63 -8.95 11.18
CA THR A 60 -6.94 -9.58 11.02
C THR A 60 -7.94 -8.69 11.73
N GLU A 61 -8.84 -8.07 10.98
CA GLU A 61 -9.92 -7.28 11.55
C GLU A 61 -10.72 -8.19 12.48
N GLU A 62 -10.61 -7.96 13.78
CA GLU A 62 -11.55 -8.52 14.74
C GLU A 62 -12.92 -7.94 14.42
N VAL A 63 -13.76 -8.72 13.75
CA VAL A 63 -15.13 -8.32 13.43
C VAL A 63 -15.93 -8.27 14.72
N ILE A 64 -16.08 -7.07 15.28
CA ILE A 64 -16.94 -6.84 16.45
C ILE A 64 -18.38 -6.68 15.95
N GLN A 65 -19.22 -7.70 16.19
CA GLN A 65 -20.67 -7.60 16.00
C GLN A 65 -21.26 -6.69 17.08
N LEU A 66 -21.59 -5.45 16.71
CA LEU A 66 -22.06 -4.45 17.67
C LEU A 66 -23.51 -4.65 18.14
N TRP A 67 -24.31 -5.49 17.46
CA TRP A 67 -25.68 -5.80 17.84
C TRP A 67 -26.05 -7.22 17.40
N GLY A 68 -26.37 -8.07 18.37
CA GLY A 68 -27.00 -9.38 18.20
C GLY A 68 -28.34 -9.41 18.92
#